data_AF-A0A6I2IMG2-F1
#
_entry.id   AF-A0A6I2IMG2-F1
#
_cell.length_a   1.000
_cell.length_b   1.000
_cell.length_c   1.000
_cell.angle_alpha   90.00
_cell.angle_beta   90.00
_cell.angle_gamma   90.00
#
_symmetry.space_group_name_H-M   'P 1'
#
loop_
_entity.id
_entity.type
_entity.pdbx_description
1 polymer ?
#
loop_
_entity_poly.entity_id
_entity_poly.type
_entity_poly.pdbx_seq_one_letter_code
_entity_poly.pdbx_strand_id
1 'polypeptide(L)' 'MKIGVLFPIAIIVAAIVFITWFIAGGYATSAS' A
#
# COMPACT_ATOMS: atom_id res chain seq x y z
N MET A 1 7.33 23.45 6.50
CA MET A 1 8.20 22.25 6.49
C MET A 1 7.48 20.95 6.89
N LYS A 2 6.38 20.98 7.68
CA LYS A 2 5.64 19.77 8.08
C LYS A 2 4.88 19.07 6.92
N ILE A 3 4.37 19.83 5.94
CA ILE A 3 3.66 19.27 4.78
C ILE A 3 4.55 18.32 3.96
N GLY A 4 5.86 18.61 3.88
CA GLY A 4 6.82 17.79 3.14
C GLY A 4 7.09 16.43 3.78
N VAL A 5 6.79 16.27 5.08
CA VAL A 5 6.92 14.99 5.81
C VAL A 5 5.62 14.17 5.72
N LEU A 6 4.47 14.82 5.56
CA LEU A 6 3.19 14.13 5.40
C LEU A 6 3.09 13.38 4.08
N PHE A 7 3.70 13.91 3.01
CA PHE A 7 3.72 13.27 1.70
C PHE A 7 4.35 11.86 1.72
N PRO A 8 5.60 11.65 2.18
CA PRO A 8 6.18 10.32 2.21
C PRO A 8 5.44 9.36 3.14
N ILE A 9 4.90 9.85 4.27
CA ILE A 9 4.10 9.02 5.19
C ILE A 9 2.83 8.53 4.48
N ALA A 10 2.12 9.42 3.77
CA ALA A 10 0.91 9.04 3.04
C ALA A 10 1.18 7.99 1.96
N ILE A 11 2.30 8.11 1.24
CA ILE A 11 2.72 7.12 0.24
C ILE A 11 3.01 5.76 0.87
N ILE A 12 3.71 5.72 2.00
CA ILE A 12 3.98 4.47 2.73
C ILE A 12 2.68 3.81 3.19
N VAL A 13 1.75 4.59 3.76
CA VAL A 13 0.44 4.08 4.20
C VAL A 13 -0.35 3.53 3.01
N ALA A 14 -0.41 4.26 1.89
CA ALA A 14 -1.09 3.81 0.69
C ALA A 14 -0.49 2.50 0.15
N ALA A 15 0.84 2.37 0.15
CA ALA A 15 1.50 1.14 -0.27
C ALA A 15 1.14 -0.05 0.62
N ILE A 16 1.13 0.12 1.94
CA ILE A 16 0.75 -0.94 2.89
C ILE A 16 -0.69 -1.36 2.64
N VAL A 17 -1.63 -0.40 2.58
CA VAL A 17 -3.05 -0.68 2.34
C VAL A 17 -3.25 -1.43 1.02
N PHE A 18 -2.57 -1.00 -0.04
CA PHE A 18 -2.67 -1.61 -1.36
C PHE A 18 -2.13 -3.04 -1.36
N ILE A 19 -0.97 -3.27 -0.75
CA ILE A 19 -0.36 -4.61 -0.65
C ILE A 19 -1.25 -5.54 0.18
N THR A 20 -1.75 -5.08 1.33
CA THR A 20 -2.65 -5.89 2.17
C THR A 20 -3.92 -6.27 1.42
N TRP A 21 -4.55 -5.32 0.72
CA TRP A 21 -5.75 -5.61 -0.09
C TRP A 21 -5.43 -6.53 -1.27
N PHE A 22 -4.30 -6.33 -1.95
CA PHE A 22 -3.85 -7.16 -3.07
C PHE A 22 -3.67 -8.63 -2.67
N ILE A 23 -3.06 -8.88 -1.51
CA ILE A 23 -2.86 -10.23 -0.97
C ILE A 23 -4.19 -10.81 -0.46
N ALA A 24 -4.94 -10.06 0.34
CA ALA A 24 -6.21 -10.53 0.91
C ALA A 24 -7.28 -10.80 -0.16
N GLY A 25 -7.28 -10.03 -1.25
CA GLY A 25 -8.15 -10.24 -2.40
C GLY A 25 -7.74 -11.43 -3.29
N GLY A 26 -6.65 -12.12 -2.96
CA GLY A 26 -6.17 -13.27 -3.73
C GLY A 26 -5.53 -12.88 -5.07
N TYR A 27 -5.33 -11.60 -5.38
CA TYR A 27 -4.68 -11.17 -6.62
C TYR A 27 -3.20 -11.57 -6.70
N ALA A 28 -2.59 -11.86 -5.54
CA ALA A 28 -1.25 -12.42 -5.43
C ALA A 28 -1.21 -13.94 -5.69
N THR A 29 -2.36 -14.61 -5.81
CA THR A 29 -2.42 -16.05 -6.08
C THR A 29 -2.31 -16.31 -7.57
N SER A 30 -1.26 -17.02 -7.98
CA SER A 30 -1.15 -17.52 -9.35
C SER A 30 -2.17 -18.64 -9.51
N ALA A 31 -3.15 -18.47 -10.40
CA ALA A 31 -4.04 -19.56 -10.79
C ALA A 31 -3.19 -20.66 -11.46
N SER A 32 -2.95 -21.74 -10.71
CA SER A 32 -2.37 -22.99 -11.19
C SER A 32 -3.38 -23.80 -11.99
#